data_AF-A0A401FM50-F1
#
_entry.id   AF-A0A401FM50-F1
#
_cell.length_a   1.000
_cell.length_b   1.000
_cell.length_c   1.000
_cell.angle_alpha   90.00
_cell.angle_beta   90.00
_cell.angle_gamma   90.00
#
_symmetry.space_group_name_H-M   'P 1'
#
loop_
_entity.id
_entity.type
_entity.pdbx_description
1 polymer ?
#
loop_
_entity_poly.entity_id
_entity_poly.type
_entity_poly.pdbx_seq_one_letter_code
_entity_poly.pdbx_strand_id
1 'polypeptide(L)'
;MSLTSKDLYRKLLQFQWLINRKQTQTTKTNGPLADTTRGQGRVIATLKVQEELSTKGLAFILRISVPSLNELLSKLEKGGYISRTPSESDHRVMIIRLTDKGKQVKQNSMDYDDIFKSLNDEEKIAFAASLSKLVTSLESDLGTASDDNQNAFLNKSSDPLSAEQFDEFLEARKNKPDQSKK
;
A
#
# COMPACT_ATOMS: atom_id res chain seq x y z
N MET A 1 16.24 21.72 27.80
CA MET A 1 16.01 22.19 26.41
C MET A 1 14.60 21.82 26.04
N SER A 2 13.73 22.76 25.66
CA SER A 2 12.41 22.43 25.15
C SER A 2 12.55 21.87 23.73
N LEU A 3 11.92 20.72 23.48
CA LEU A 3 11.86 20.13 22.15
C LEU A 3 11.00 21.02 21.26
N THR A 4 11.55 21.57 20.17
CA THR A 4 10.76 22.39 19.23
C THR A 4 10.13 21.52 18.15
N SER A 5 9.04 21.99 17.53
CA SER A 5 8.42 21.31 16.38
C SER A 5 9.41 21.11 15.22
N LYS A 6 10.36 22.03 15.05
CA LYS A 6 11.42 21.95 14.05
C LYS A 6 12.38 20.79 14.33
N ASP A 7 12.70 20.54 15.60
CA ASP A 7 13.58 19.43 15.98
C ASP A 7 12.88 18.07 15.79
N LEU A 8 11.58 18.00 16.11
CA LEU A 8 10.77 16.81 15.85
C LEU A 8 10.69 16.51 14.35
N TYR A 9 10.43 17.53 13.53
CA TYR A 9 10.37 17.39 12.07
C TYR A 9 11.71 16.90 11.48
N ARG A 10 12.84 17.42 11.95
CA ARG A 10 14.18 16.96 11.52
C ARG A 10 14.42 15.50 11.88
N LYS A 11 14.07 15.08 13.10
CA LYS A 11 14.18 13.68 13.53
C LYS A 11 13.31 12.76 12.68
N LEU A 12 12.09 13.17 12.36
CA LEU A 12 11.19 12.43 11.46
C LEU A 12 11.79 12.25 10.07
N LEU A 13 12.31 13.32 9.46
CA LEU A 13 12.95 13.25 8.14
C LEU A 13 14.19 12.34 8.15
N GLN A 14 15.02 12.44 9.20
CA GLN A 14 16.19 11.58 9.36
C GLN A 14 15.79 10.11 9.47
N PHE A 15 14.76 9.81 10.27
CA PHE A 15 14.22 8.47 10.43
C PHE A 15 13.65 7.92 9.11
N GLN A 16 12.83 8.70 8.41
CA GLN A 16 12.29 8.34 7.11
C GLN A 16 13.40 8.07 6.07
N TRP A 17 14.45 8.90 6.04
CA TRP A 17 15.59 8.69 5.17
C TRP A 17 16.33 7.39 5.47
N LEU A 18 16.57 7.06 6.76
CA LEU A 18 17.23 5.82 7.16
C LEU A 18 16.41 4.58 6.78
N ILE A 19 15.09 4.61 7.01
CA ILE A 19 14.17 3.54 6.59
C ILE A 19 14.24 3.36 5.07
N ASN A 20 14.10 4.44 4.31
CA ASN A 20 14.14 4.40 2.85
C ASN A 20 15.51 3.91 2.34
N ARG A 21 16.61 4.30 3.00
CA ARG A 21 17.95 3.82 2.67
C ARG A 21 18.05 2.30 2.89
N LYS A 22 17.56 1.78 4.01
CA LYS A 22 17.52 0.33 4.28
C LYS A 22 16.72 -0.41 3.20
N GLN A 23 15.57 0.12 2.80
CA GLN A 23 14.77 -0.42 1.68
C GLN A 23 15.53 -0.35 0.34
N THR A 24 16.24 0.74 0.04
CA THR A 24 17.00 0.82 -1.22
C THR A 24 18.16 -0.19 -1.27
N GLN A 25 18.78 -0.50 -0.12
CA GLN A 25 19.83 -1.52 -0.07
C GLN A 25 19.28 -2.93 -0.32
N THR A 26 18.07 -3.24 0.17
CA THR A 26 17.42 -4.52 -0.12
C THR A 26 17.05 -4.64 -1.61
N THR A 27 16.69 -3.54 -2.28
CA THR A 27 16.44 -3.55 -3.74
C THR A 27 17.67 -3.78 -4.59
N LYS A 28 18.81 -3.20 -4.20
CA LYS A 28 20.07 -3.38 -4.94
C LYS A 28 20.55 -4.82 -4.90
N THR A 29 20.28 -5.51 -3.79
CA THR A 29 20.72 -6.88 -3.55
C THR A 29 19.75 -7.92 -4.13
N ASN A 30 18.44 -7.68 -4.08
CA ASN A 30 17.42 -8.68 -4.45
C ASN A 30 16.58 -8.30 -5.68
N GLY A 31 16.86 -7.16 -6.31
CA GLY A 31 16.20 -6.70 -7.51
C GLY A 31 14.89 -5.91 -7.26
N PRO A 32 14.29 -5.35 -8.33
CA PRO A 32 13.15 -4.43 -8.24
C PRO A 32 11.84 -5.10 -7.80
N LEU A 33 11.72 -6.42 -7.95
CA LEU A 33 10.53 -7.18 -7.55
C LEU A 33 10.52 -7.50 -6.04
N ALA A 34 11.69 -7.49 -5.41
CA ALA A 34 11.83 -7.82 -4.00
C ALA A 34 11.41 -6.67 -3.06
N ASP A 35 11.27 -5.46 -3.60
CA ASP A 35 10.87 -4.27 -2.85
C ASP A 35 9.36 -4.15 -2.72
N THR A 36 8.84 -4.38 -1.51
CA THR A 36 7.40 -4.33 -1.26
C THR A 36 6.86 -2.90 -1.18
N THR A 37 7.71 -1.86 -1.10
CA THR A 37 7.23 -0.49 -0.81
C THR A 37 7.05 0.38 -2.05
N ARG A 38 7.57 -0.04 -3.21
CA ARG A 38 7.46 0.74 -4.47
C ARG A 38 7.49 -0.11 -5.74
N GLY A 39 7.08 0.52 -6.84
CA GLY A 39 7.23 -0.01 -8.20
C GLY A 39 6.58 -1.39 -8.40
N GLN A 40 7.27 -2.25 -9.16
CA GLN A 40 6.79 -3.58 -9.51
C GLN A 40 6.66 -4.51 -8.30
N GLY A 41 7.57 -4.43 -7.33
CA GLY A 41 7.49 -5.25 -6.13
C GLY A 41 6.29 -4.90 -5.26
N ARG A 42 5.93 -3.62 -5.12
CA ARG A 42 4.70 -3.24 -4.41
C ARG A 42 3.44 -3.81 -5.07
N VAL A 43 3.37 -3.81 -6.41
CA VAL A 43 2.26 -4.44 -7.15
C VAL A 43 2.15 -5.93 -6.81
N ILE A 44 3.27 -6.67 -6.84
CA ILE A 44 3.29 -8.09 -6.48
C ILE A 44 2.87 -8.30 -5.02
N ALA A 45 3.37 -7.47 -4.11
CA ALA A 45 3.05 -7.58 -2.68
C ALA A 45 1.55 -7.39 -2.44
N THR A 46 0.94 -6.40 -3.09
CA THR A 46 -0.51 -6.19 -3.03
C THR A 46 -1.29 -7.37 -3.58
N LEU A 47 -0.89 -7.92 -4.74
CA LEU A 47 -1.58 -9.07 -5.34
C LEU A 47 -1.35 -10.40 -4.60
N LYS A 48 -0.36 -10.46 -3.70
CA LYS A 48 -0.18 -11.61 -2.80
C LYS A 48 -1.13 -11.59 -1.61
N VAL A 49 -1.53 -10.40 -1.17
CA VAL A 49 -2.55 -10.22 -0.12
C VAL A 49 -3.94 -10.41 -0.71
N GLN A 50 -4.15 -9.89 -1.92
CA GLN A 50 -5.42 -9.94 -2.62
C GLN A 50 -5.23 -10.60 -3.99
N GLU A 51 -5.67 -11.84 -4.11
CA GLU A 51 -5.34 -12.73 -5.25
C GLU A 51 -5.70 -12.14 -6.62
N GLU A 52 -6.76 -11.32 -6.67
CA GLU A 52 -7.20 -10.64 -7.87
C GLU A 52 -7.73 -9.23 -7.61
N LEU A 53 -7.43 -8.31 -8.52
CA LEU A 53 -7.91 -6.93 -8.49
C LEU A 53 -8.17 -6.44 -9.91
N SER A 54 -9.18 -5.58 -10.07
CA SER A 54 -9.30 -4.81 -11.30
C SER A 54 -8.16 -3.80 -11.42
N THR A 55 -7.87 -3.34 -12.63
CA THR A 55 -6.87 -2.26 -12.84
C THR A 55 -7.21 -1.01 -12.00
N LYS A 56 -8.50 -0.68 -11.89
CA LYS A 56 -8.99 0.45 -11.11
C LYS A 56 -8.80 0.23 -9.61
N GLY A 57 -9.18 -0.95 -9.11
CA GLY A 57 -9.01 -1.31 -7.71
C GLY A 57 -7.54 -1.33 -7.28
N LEU A 58 -6.66 -1.86 -8.13
CA LEU A 58 -5.22 -1.87 -7.89
C LEU A 58 -4.63 -0.46 -7.91
N ALA A 59 -5.04 0.41 -8.83
CA ALA A 59 -4.61 1.82 -8.86
C ALA A 59 -5.03 2.57 -7.59
N PHE A 60 -6.25 2.30 -7.11
CA PHE A 60 -6.79 2.84 -5.87
C PHE A 60 -5.93 2.44 -4.67
N ILE A 61 -5.69 1.14 -4.46
CA ILE A 61 -4.87 0.63 -3.34
C ILE A 61 -3.44 1.20 -3.41
N LEU A 62 -2.87 1.25 -4.62
CA LEU A 62 -1.49 1.69 -4.80
C LEU A 62 -1.33 3.22 -4.75
N ARG A 63 -2.42 4.00 -4.78
CA ARG A 63 -2.40 5.47 -4.85
C ARG A 63 -1.53 5.99 -5.99
N ILE A 64 -1.67 5.38 -7.16
CA ILE A 64 -0.99 5.82 -8.38
C ILE A 64 -1.98 5.98 -9.51
N SER A 65 -1.62 6.80 -10.50
CA SER A 65 -2.44 6.96 -11.69
C SER A 65 -2.55 5.64 -12.48
N VAL A 66 -3.67 5.44 -13.17
CA VAL A 66 -3.87 4.28 -14.06
C VAL A 66 -2.78 4.20 -15.15
N PRO A 67 -2.35 5.31 -15.80
CA PRO A 67 -1.22 5.26 -16.73
C PRO A 67 0.08 4.73 -16.09
N SER A 68 0.44 5.24 -14.90
CA SER A 68 1.63 4.76 -14.17
C SER A 68 1.50 3.29 -13.80
N LEU A 69 0.32 2.86 -13.37
CA LEU A 69 0.06 1.46 -13.07
C LEU A 69 0.21 0.59 -14.32
N ASN A 70 -0.35 1.01 -15.46
CA ASN A 70 -0.26 0.26 -16.71
C ASN A 70 1.20 0.05 -17.16
N GLU A 71 2.08 1.03 -16.96
CA GLU A 71 3.51 0.86 -17.21
C GLU A 71 4.13 -0.26 -16.36
N LEU A 72 3.79 -0.31 -15.07
CA LEU A 72 4.25 -1.36 -14.16
C LEU A 72 3.69 -2.73 -14.55
N LEU A 73 2.38 -2.79 -14.83
CA LEU A 73 1.71 -4.01 -15.23
C LEU A 73 2.27 -4.55 -16.54
N SER A 74 2.58 -3.70 -17.53
CA SER A 74 3.13 -4.16 -18.81
C SER A 74 4.52 -4.78 -18.64
N LYS A 75 5.35 -4.25 -17.74
CA LYS A 75 6.65 -4.84 -17.41
C LYS A 75 6.50 -6.17 -16.68
N LEU A 76 5.56 -6.26 -15.73
CA LEU A 76 5.28 -7.48 -14.98
C LEU A 76 4.71 -8.60 -15.87
N GLU A 77 3.80 -8.25 -16.78
CA GLU A 77 3.19 -9.16 -17.74
C GLU A 77 4.20 -9.67 -18.76
N LYS A 78 5.03 -8.78 -19.32
CA LYS A 78 6.16 -9.17 -20.19
C LYS A 78 7.15 -10.07 -19.45
N GLY A 79 7.33 -9.85 -18.14
CA GLY A 79 8.13 -10.70 -17.28
C GLY A 79 7.48 -12.04 -16.92
N GLY A 80 6.21 -12.25 -17.29
CA GLY A 80 5.42 -13.43 -16.97
C GLY A 80 5.06 -13.55 -15.50
N TYR A 81 5.01 -12.43 -14.75
CA TYR A 81 4.68 -12.43 -13.33
C TYR A 81 3.17 -12.28 -13.07
N ILE A 82 2.46 -11.59 -13.96
CA ILE A 82 1.01 -11.40 -13.88
C ILE A 82 0.34 -11.88 -15.16
N SER A 83 -0.96 -12.11 -15.08
CA SER A 83 -1.87 -12.20 -16.22
C SER A 83 -2.91 -11.08 -16.14
N ARG A 84 -3.45 -10.69 -17.29
CA ARG A 84 -4.62 -9.82 -17.38
C ARG A 84 -5.71 -10.49 -18.20
N THR A 85 -6.91 -10.51 -17.66
CA THR A 85 -8.08 -11.07 -18.36
C THR A 85 -9.23 -10.07 -18.28
N PRO A 86 -10.04 -9.91 -19.35
CA PRO A 86 -11.30 -9.19 -19.23
C PRO A 86 -12.17 -9.83 -18.14
N SER A 87 -12.90 -9.03 -17.38
CA SER A 87 -13.95 -9.53 -16.49
C SER A 87 -15.04 -10.21 -17.32
N GLU A 88 -15.69 -11.21 -16.72
CA GLU A 88 -16.84 -11.91 -17.30
C GLU A 88 -18.10 -11.03 -17.32
N SER A 89 -18.24 -10.12 -16.35
CA SER A 89 -19.41 -9.24 -16.21
C SER A 89 -19.30 -7.94 -17.04
N ASP A 90 -18.10 -7.38 -17.16
CA ASP A 90 -17.80 -6.24 -18.05
C ASP A 90 -16.42 -6.40 -18.70
N HIS A 91 -16.40 -6.78 -19.99
CA HIS A 91 -15.16 -6.97 -20.75
C HIS A 91 -14.29 -5.72 -20.90
N ARG A 92 -14.79 -4.53 -20.55
CA ARG A 92 -13.98 -3.30 -20.50
C ARG A 92 -13.11 -3.23 -19.24
N VAL A 93 -13.44 -4.01 -18.22
CA VAL A 93 -12.69 -4.10 -16.96
C VAL A 93 -11.65 -5.21 -17.08
N MET A 94 -10.38 -4.87 -16.85
CA MET A 94 -9.30 -5.86 -16.82
C MET A 94 -9.01 -6.29 -15.39
N ILE A 95 -9.11 -7.60 -15.16
CA ILE A 95 -8.75 -8.29 -13.92
C ILE A 95 -7.28 -8.69 -13.98
N ILE A 96 -6.55 -8.40 -12.92
CA ILE A 96 -5.12 -8.64 -12.76
C ILE A 96 -4.92 -9.75 -11.73
N ARG A 97 -4.16 -10.78 -12.10
CA ARG A 97 -3.83 -11.92 -11.22
C ARG A 97 -2.34 -12.21 -11.23
N LEU A 98 -1.81 -12.75 -10.14
CA LEU A 98 -0.48 -13.35 -10.16
C LEU A 98 -0.50 -14.68 -10.91
N THR A 99 0.51 -14.88 -11.75
CA THR A 99 0.86 -16.21 -12.25
C THR A 99 1.59 -17.00 -11.16
N ASP A 100 1.82 -18.31 -11.39
CA ASP A 100 2.65 -19.11 -10.48
C ASP A 100 4.06 -18.53 -10.31
N LYS A 101 4.64 -18.01 -11.39
CA LYS A 101 5.94 -17.31 -11.36
C LYS A 101 5.86 -16.05 -10.48
N GLY A 102 4.78 -15.28 -10.60
CA GLY A 102 4.52 -14.11 -9.75
C GLY A 102 4.40 -14.45 -8.27
N LYS A 103 3.68 -15.52 -7.94
CA LYS A 103 3.51 -16.02 -6.56
C LYS A 103 4.86 -16.42 -5.95
N GLN A 104 5.74 -17.03 -6.73
CA GLN A 104 7.08 -17.47 -6.31
C GLN A 104 8.11 -16.35 -6.14
N VAL A 105 7.81 -15.11 -6.56
CA VAL A 105 8.73 -13.98 -6.38
C VAL A 105 9.05 -13.82 -4.89
N LYS A 106 10.32 -13.98 -4.52
CA LYS A 106 10.77 -13.71 -3.16
C LYS A 106 10.76 -12.20 -2.93
N GLN A 107 9.99 -11.79 -1.95
CA GLN A 107 9.97 -10.40 -1.51
C GLN A 107 10.60 -10.35 -0.14
N ASN A 108 11.46 -9.37 0.08
CA ASN A 108 12.01 -9.18 1.41
C ASN A 108 10.86 -8.66 2.27
N SER A 109 10.42 -9.46 3.24
CA SER A 109 9.67 -8.89 4.34
C SER A 109 10.59 -7.89 5.01
N MET A 110 10.11 -6.64 5.13
CA MET A 110 10.75 -5.73 6.05
C MET A 110 10.63 -6.36 7.43
N ASP A 111 11.76 -6.62 8.07
CA ASP A 111 11.76 -6.97 9.48
C ASP A 111 11.37 -5.71 10.26
N TYR A 112 10.06 -5.59 10.50
CA TYR A 112 9.46 -4.47 11.22
C TYR A 112 9.97 -4.43 12.67
N ASP A 113 10.22 -5.60 13.25
CA ASP A 113 10.75 -5.70 14.61
C ASP A 113 12.16 -5.12 14.68
N ASP A 114 13.02 -5.38 13.68
CA ASP A 114 14.38 -4.79 13.66
C ASP A 114 14.38 -3.25 13.59
N ILE A 115 13.34 -2.63 13.02
CA ILE A 115 13.21 -1.15 12.97
C ILE A 115 12.85 -0.59 14.34
N PHE A 116 11.95 -1.26 15.07
CA PHE A 116 11.40 -0.78 16.35
C PHE A 116 11.96 -1.52 17.58
N LYS A 117 12.98 -2.37 17.42
CA LYS A 117 13.59 -3.16 18.50
C LYS A 117 14.12 -2.36 19.67
N SER A 118 14.45 -1.08 19.45
CA SER A 118 14.94 -0.18 20.49
C SER A 118 13.82 0.39 21.35
N LEU A 119 12.55 0.19 20.97
CA LEU A 119 11.38 0.63 21.72
C LEU A 119 10.80 -0.54 22.50
N ASN A 120 10.41 -0.28 23.75
CA ASN A 120 9.59 -1.22 24.52
C ASN A 120 8.11 -1.13 24.09
N ASP A 121 7.25 -2.00 24.64
CA ASP A 121 5.86 -2.08 24.20
C ASP A 121 5.03 -0.85 24.58
N GLU A 122 5.29 -0.23 25.74
CA GLU A 122 4.64 1.02 26.13
C GLU A 122 5.02 2.17 25.18
N GLU A 123 6.31 2.26 24.81
CA GLU A 123 6.82 3.23 23.85
C GLU A 123 6.23 3.02 22.46
N LYS A 124 6.10 1.77 22.00
CA LYS A 124 5.44 1.43 20.73
C LYS A 124 3.98 1.89 20.73
N ILE A 125 3.23 1.60 21.79
CA ILE A 125 1.82 2.01 21.93
C ILE A 125 1.70 3.54 21.91
N ALA A 126 2.53 4.23 22.69
CA ALA A 126 2.54 5.69 22.74
C ALA A 126 2.92 6.32 21.38
N PHE A 127 3.90 5.74 20.69
CA PHE A 127 4.33 6.19 19.37
C PHE A 127 3.25 5.97 18.32
N ALA A 128 2.62 4.79 18.29
CA ALA A 128 1.50 4.49 17.41
C ALA A 128 0.33 5.46 17.61
N ALA A 129 -0.07 5.71 18.87
CA ALA A 129 -1.14 6.66 19.18
C ALA A 129 -0.79 8.10 18.74
N SER A 130 0.48 8.50 18.87
CA SER A 130 0.95 9.81 18.41
C SER A 130 0.93 9.92 16.90
N LEU A 131 1.39 8.89 16.19
CA LEU A 131 1.33 8.82 14.72
C LEU A 131 -0.11 8.88 14.22
N SER A 132 -1.04 8.12 14.81
CA SER A 132 -2.44 8.16 14.41
C SER A 132 -3.04 9.57 14.51
N LYS A 133 -2.75 10.30 15.58
CA LYS A 133 -3.19 11.70 15.72
C LYS A 133 -2.64 12.60 14.60
N LEU A 134 -1.35 12.45 14.26
CA LEU A 134 -0.72 13.22 13.20
C LEU A 134 -1.30 12.89 11.83
N VAL A 135 -1.53 11.60 11.56
CA VAL A 135 -2.15 11.12 10.32
C VAL A 135 -3.57 11.68 10.17
N THR A 136 -4.43 11.50 11.18
CA THR A 136 -5.81 12.02 11.15
C THR A 136 -5.86 13.54 10.95
N SER A 137 -4.96 14.28 11.59
CA SER A 137 -4.86 15.73 11.40
C SER A 137 -4.51 16.10 9.95
N LEU A 138 -3.49 15.44 9.38
CA LEU A 138 -3.06 15.70 8.01
C LEU A 138 -4.09 15.26 6.98
N GLU A 139 -4.78 14.14 7.20
CA GLU A 139 -5.86 13.68 6.33
C GLU A 139 -7.04 14.66 6.32
N SER A 140 -7.38 15.22 7.48
CA SER A 140 -8.39 16.28 7.59
C SER A 140 -7.98 17.53 6.80
N ASP A 141 -6.74 17.97 6.95
CA ASP A 141 -6.23 19.17 6.25
C ASP A 141 -6.15 18.98 4.73
N LEU A 142 -5.84 17.77 4.28
CA LEU A 142 -5.75 17.41 2.86
C LEU A 142 -7.11 17.03 2.25
N GLY A 143 -8.17 16.94 3.06
CA GLY A 143 -9.50 16.51 2.61
C GLY A 143 -9.56 15.03 2.19
N THR A 144 -8.65 14.19 2.68
CA THR A 144 -8.54 12.77 2.34
C THR A 144 -9.31 11.89 3.32
N ALA A 145 -10.60 12.14 3.54
CA ALA A 145 -11.47 11.35 4.41
C ALA A 145 -11.70 9.89 3.92
N SER A 146 -11.14 9.51 2.77
CA SER A 146 -11.29 8.17 2.14
C SER A 146 -10.17 7.18 2.51
N ASP A 147 -9.10 7.65 3.17
CA ASP A 147 -7.84 6.90 3.32
C ASP A 147 -7.88 5.76 4.35
N ASP A 148 -8.75 5.86 5.37
CA ASP A 148 -9.02 4.80 6.36
C ASP A 148 -9.46 3.48 5.70
N ASN A 149 -10.11 3.56 4.54
CA ASN A 149 -10.68 2.39 3.88
C ASN A 149 -9.65 1.49 3.19
N GLN A 150 -8.53 2.06 2.73
CA GLN A 150 -7.48 1.35 1.99
C GLN A 150 -6.57 0.54 2.92
N ASN A 151 -6.14 1.16 4.02
CA ASN A 151 -5.36 0.49 5.05
C ASN A 151 -6.22 -0.53 5.80
N ALA A 152 -7.49 -0.21 6.06
CA ALA A 152 -8.43 -1.18 6.63
C ALA A 152 -8.63 -2.39 5.71
N PHE A 153 -8.65 -2.23 4.38
CA PHE A 153 -8.80 -3.38 3.49
C PHE A 153 -7.61 -4.36 3.62
N LEU A 154 -6.38 -3.87 3.48
CA LEU A 154 -5.18 -4.70 3.59
C LEU A 154 -4.99 -5.32 4.98
N ASN A 155 -5.50 -4.67 6.03
CA ASN A 155 -5.35 -5.11 7.43
C ASN A 155 -6.53 -5.93 7.96
N LYS A 156 -7.70 -5.96 7.30
CA LYS A 156 -8.95 -6.54 7.84
C LYS A 156 -9.45 -7.77 7.10
N SER A 157 -9.02 -8.04 5.86
CA SER A 157 -9.54 -9.18 5.10
C SER A 157 -8.88 -10.48 5.53
N SER A 158 -9.60 -11.24 6.37
CA SER A 158 -9.31 -12.66 6.63
C SER A 158 -9.53 -13.54 5.40
N ASP A 159 -10.30 -13.07 4.42
CA ASP A 159 -10.57 -13.75 3.15
C ASP A 159 -10.40 -12.78 1.95
N PRO A 160 -9.68 -13.18 0.88
CA PRO A 160 -9.55 -12.39 -0.34
C PRO A 160 -10.90 -12.17 -1.02
N LEU A 161 -11.21 -10.93 -1.40
CA LEU A 161 -12.42 -10.63 -2.20
C LEU A 161 -12.17 -10.92 -3.68
N SER A 162 -13.22 -11.18 -4.46
CA SER A 162 -13.11 -11.06 -5.91
C SER A 162 -12.85 -9.62 -6.32
N ALA A 163 -12.33 -9.42 -7.53
CA ALA A 163 -12.09 -8.08 -8.06
C ALA A 163 -13.38 -7.25 -8.16
N GLU A 164 -14.50 -7.91 -8.47
CA GLU A 164 -15.83 -7.29 -8.60
C GLU A 164 -16.38 -6.88 -7.23
N GLN A 165 -16.30 -7.78 -6.24
CA GLN A 165 -16.67 -7.49 -4.86
C GLN A 165 -15.85 -6.32 -4.30
N PHE A 166 -14.57 -6.25 -4.67
CA PHE A 166 -13.71 -5.13 -4.28
C PHE A 166 -14.16 -3.82 -4.93
N ASP A 167 -14.47 -3.82 -6.23
CA ASP A 167 -14.94 -2.63 -6.92
C ASP A 167 -16.31 -2.15 -6.39
N GLU A 168 -17.24 -3.06 -6.08
CA GLU A 168 -18.50 -2.73 -5.41
C GLU A 168 -18.28 -2.08 -4.04
N PHE A 169 -17.35 -2.64 -3.26
CA PHE A 169 -16.94 -2.09 -1.98
C PHE A 169 -16.36 -0.67 -2.10
N LEU A 170 -15.58 -0.40 -3.16
CA LEU A 170 -15.05 0.93 -3.44
C LEU A 170 -16.17 1.92 -3.78
N GLU A 171 -17.12 1.53 -4.63
CA GLU A 171 -18.23 2.41 -5.04
C GLU A 171 -19.19 2.71 -3.88
N ALA A 172 -19.48 1.71 -3.03
CA ALA A 172 -20.28 1.91 -1.81
C ALA A 172 -19.67 2.94 -0.85
N ARG A 173 -18.34 3.08 -0.85
CA ARG A 173 -17.63 4.04 0.01
C ARG A 173 -17.47 5.43 -0.59
N LYS A 174 -17.42 5.56 -1.92
CA LYS A 174 -17.48 6.87 -2.60
C LYS A 174 -18.83 7.56 -2.42
N ASN A 175 -19.91 6.78 -2.30
CA ASN A 175 -21.27 7.30 -2.18
C ASN A 175 -21.74 7.60 -0.75
N LYS A 176 -20.88 7.46 0.27
CA LYS A 176 -21.24 7.94 1.62
C LYS A 176 -21.10 9.47 1.66
N PRO A 177 -22.17 10.22 1.97
CA PRO A 177 -22.07 11.66 2.13
C PRO A 177 -21.10 11.97 3.26
N ASP A 178 -20.26 12.97 3.03
CA ASP A 178 -19.33 13.54 3.98
C ASP A 178 -20.08 13.95 5.27
N GLN A 179 -19.93 13.15 6.32
CA GLN A 179 -20.55 13.44 7.62
C GLN A 179 -19.77 14.50 8.41
N SER A 180 -18.72 15.13 7.85
CA SER A 180 -18.00 16.22 8.51
C SER A 180 -18.66 17.60 8.34
N LYS A 181 -19.89 17.66 7.83
CA LYS A 181 -20.74 18.87 7.85
C LYS A 181 -21.99 18.67 8.70
N LYS A 182 -21.80 18.56 10.02
CA LYS A 182 -22.83 18.88 11.01
C LYS A 182 -22.19 19.54 12.22
#